data_AF-A0A494J4B8-F1
#
_entry.id   AF-A0A494J4B8-F1
#
_cell.length_a   1.000
_cell.length_b   1.000
_cell.length_c   1.000
_cell.angle_alpha   90.00
_cell.angle_beta   90.00
_cell.angle_gamma   90.00
#
_symmetry.space_group_name_H-M   'P 1'
#
loop_
_entity.id
_entity.type
_entity.pdbx_description
1 polymer ?
#
loop_
_entity_poly.entity_id
_entity_poly.type
_entity_poly.pdbx_seq_one_letter_code
_entity_poly.pdbx_strand_id
1 'polypeptide(L)'
;MKTKYVKVPVSDRLPEKGINSILLWNENPELVAKGYVSKFGNLIIHGNVDYEGKPDLYLEEVPDHSEEMLSLLEKSRKIIQSLKLSMLVHPDCEEGSEFDDYTTSAQETENQIEELINKVKDNGTK
;
A
#
# COMPACT_ATOMS: atom_id res chain seq x y z
N MET A 1 -8.71 -14.02 2.17
CA MET A 1 -7.96 -12.74 2.12
C MET A 1 -7.58 -12.49 0.69
N LYS A 2 -7.74 -11.27 0.19
CA LYS A 2 -7.16 -10.89 -1.10
C LYS A 2 -5.63 -10.84 -0.92
N THR A 3 -4.90 -11.21 -1.97
CA THR A 3 -3.43 -11.20 -1.96
C THR A 3 -2.96 -10.18 -2.98
N LYS A 4 -2.02 -9.33 -2.59
CA LYS A 4 -1.34 -8.39 -3.47
C LYS A 4 0.11 -8.85 -3.66
N TYR A 5 0.68 -8.51 -4.81
CA TYR A 5 2.10 -8.73 -5.06
C TYR A 5 2.86 -7.42 -4.96
N VAL A 6 3.97 -7.42 -4.24
CA VAL A 6 4.91 -6.29 -4.21
C VAL A 6 6.21 -6.70 -4.89
N LYS A 7 6.77 -5.77 -5.68
CA LYS A 7 8.10 -5.95 -6.30
C LYS A 7 9.15 -5.70 -5.24
N VAL A 8 10.00 -6.69 -4.99
CA VAL A 8 11.11 -6.61 -4.04
C VAL A 8 12.41 -6.74 -4.82
N PRO A 9 13.28 -5.71 -4.80
CA PRO A 9 14.62 -5.82 -5.35
C PRO A 9 15.44 -6.82 -4.55
N VAL A 10 16.14 -7.72 -5.25
CA VAL A 10 17.04 -8.70 -4.64
C VAL A 10 18.20 -8.02 -3.90
N SER A 11 18.59 -6.82 -4.35
CA SER A 11 19.55 -5.95 -3.67
C SER A 11 19.10 -5.50 -2.29
N ASP A 12 17.79 -5.31 -2.09
CA ASP A 12 17.24 -4.76 -0.86
C ASP A 12 17.13 -5.86 0.21
N ARG A 13 16.60 -7.03 -0.19
CA ARG A 13 16.60 -8.23 0.65
C ARG A 13 16.40 -9.51 -0.13
N LEU A 14 16.93 -10.59 0.43
CA LEU A 14 16.65 -11.96 0.01
C LEU A 14 15.51 -12.55 0.84
N PRO A 15 14.75 -13.51 0.30
CA PRO A 15 13.72 -14.19 1.08
C PRO A 15 14.36 -15.08 2.14
N GLU A 16 13.75 -15.14 3.34
CA GLU A 16 14.29 -15.92 4.48
C GLU A 16 14.34 -17.43 4.21
N LYS A 17 13.37 -17.91 3.41
CA LYS A 17 13.27 -19.26 2.89
C LYS A 17 12.97 -19.12 1.41
N GLY A 18 13.36 -20.08 0.59
CA GLY A 18 13.03 -19.94 -0.82
C GLY A 18 11.52 -19.98 -1.05
N ILE A 19 11.06 -19.13 -1.95
CA ILE A 19 9.65 -18.87 -2.21
C ILE A 19 9.28 -19.20 -3.64
N ASN A 20 8.08 -19.75 -3.82
CA ASN A 20 7.44 -19.75 -5.13
C ASN A 20 7.05 -18.31 -5.43
N SER A 21 7.60 -17.76 -6.51
CA SER A 21 7.42 -16.36 -6.90
C SER A 21 7.00 -16.28 -8.35
N ILE A 22 6.20 -15.27 -8.63
CA ILE A 22 5.86 -14.88 -10.00
C ILE A 22 6.97 -13.96 -10.48
N LEU A 23 7.51 -14.26 -11.65
CA LEU A 23 8.65 -13.53 -12.21
C LEU A 23 8.17 -12.73 -13.41
N LEU A 24 8.62 -11.48 -13.47
CA LEU A 24 8.40 -10.60 -14.61
C LEU A 24 9.70 -10.58 -15.41
N TRP A 25 9.73 -11.22 -16.58
CA TRP A 25 10.87 -11.14 -17.49
C TRP A 25 10.79 -9.81 -18.26
N ASN A 26 11.93 -9.14 -18.46
CA ASN A 26 12.05 -7.87 -19.20
C ASN A 26 11.22 -7.80 -20.49
N GLU A 27 10.79 -6.57 -20.82
CA GLU A 27 10.00 -6.07 -21.97
C GLU A 27 8.68 -6.79 -22.32
N ASN A 28 8.47 -8.03 -21.88
CA ASN A 28 7.23 -8.79 -22.12
C ASN A 28 6.57 -9.19 -20.80
N PRO A 29 5.71 -8.32 -20.22
CA PRO A 29 5.00 -8.61 -18.97
C PRO A 29 4.02 -9.80 -19.06
N GLU A 30 3.80 -10.37 -20.24
CA GLU A 30 2.90 -11.49 -20.48
C GLU A 30 3.48 -12.86 -20.08
N LEU A 31 4.80 -12.96 -19.88
CA LEU A 31 5.44 -14.22 -19.50
C LEU A 31 5.48 -14.38 -17.97
N VAL A 32 4.32 -14.73 -17.41
CA VAL A 32 4.14 -15.11 -16.01
C VAL A 32 4.66 -16.54 -15.82
N ALA A 33 5.93 -16.69 -15.42
CA ALA A 33 6.48 -17.97 -15.02
C ALA A 33 6.44 -18.12 -13.49
N LYS A 34 5.99 -19.28 -13.01
CA LYS A 34 6.16 -19.67 -11.60
C LYS A 34 7.56 -20.24 -11.45
N GLY A 35 8.38 -19.61 -10.62
CA GLY A 35 9.70 -20.11 -10.30
C GLY A 35 9.96 -20.06 -8.79
N TYR A 36 11.11 -20.57 -8.41
CA TYR A 36 11.60 -20.60 -7.04
C TYR A 36 12.77 -19.62 -6.91
N VAL A 37 12.64 -18.64 -6.03
CA VAL A 37 13.78 -17.80 -5.62
C VAL A 37 14.31 -18.38 -4.32
N SER A 38 15.56 -18.84 -4.33
CA SER A 38 16.23 -19.35 -3.14
C SER A 38 16.64 -18.23 -2.18
N LYS A 39 16.88 -18.60 -0.91
CA LYS A 39 17.45 -17.68 0.10
C LYS A 39 18.85 -17.13 -0.24
N PHE A 40 19.48 -17.67 -1.28
CA PHE A 40 20.80 -17.24 -1.76
C PHE A 40 20.71 -16.31 -2.98
N GLY A 41 19.51 -15.95 -3.42
CA GLY A 41 19.29 -15.09 -4.59
C GLY A 41 19.37 -15.81 -5.93
N ASN A 42 19.45 -17.13 -5.95
CA ASN A 42 19.35 -17.90 -7.19
C ASN A 42 17.89 -18.09 -7.58
N LEU A 43 17.62 -17.94 -8.88
CA LEU A 43 16.35 -18.24 -9.50
C LEU A 43 16.36 -19.60 -10.18
N ILE A 44 15.35 -20.42 -9.90
CA ILE A 44 15.08 -21.69 -10.57
C ILE A 44 13.67 -21.62 -11.14
N ILE A 45 13.52 -21.55 -12.46
CA ILE A 45 12.20 -21.60 -13.11
C ILE A 45 11.91 -23.05 -13.50
N HIS A 46 10.83 -23.62 -12.96
CA HIS A 46 10.36 -24.93 -13.42
C HIS A 46 9.28 -24.72 -14.49
N GLY A 47 9.63 -24.94 -15.76
CA GLY A 47 8.75 -24.77 -16.92
C GLY A 47 9.22 -25.59 -18.13
N ASN A 48 8.85 -25.19 -19.35
CA ASN A 48 9.33 -25.85 -20.59
C ASN A 48 10.82 -25.58 -20.89
N VAL A 49 11.46 -24.68 -20.13
CA VAL A 49 12.89 -24.34 -20.24
C VAL A 49 13.43 -24.23 -18.82
N ASP A 50 14.43 -25.04 -18.49
CA ASP A 50 15.17 -24.89 -17.24
C ASP A 50 16.11 -23.69 -17.39
N TYR A 51 15.91 -22.69 -16.53
CA TYR A 51 16.75 -21.49 -16.49
C TYR A 51 17.28 -21.28 -15.07
N GLU A 52 18.60 -21.21 -14.97
CA GLU A 52 19.32 -20.82 -13.75
C GLU A 52 19.92 -19.42 -13.96
N GLY A 53 19.53 -18.47 -13.09
CA GLY A 53 20.02 -17.10 -13.16
C GLY A 53 19.89 -16.37 -11.83
N LYS A 54 20.30 -15.10 -11.81
CA LYS A 54 20.07 -14.19 -10.67
C LYS A 54 19.01 -13.17 -11.10
N PRO A 55 17.83 -13.14 -10.47
CA PRO A 55 16.83 -12.13 -10.78
C PRO A 55 17.23 -10.80 -10.13
N ASP A 56 16.88 -9.68 -10.76
CA ASP A 56 17.02 -8.36 -10.14
C ASP A 56 15.87 -8.08 -9.16
N LEU A 57 14.69 -8.66 -9.41
CA LEU A 57 13.43 -8.42 -8.71
C LEU A 57 12.67 -9.73 -8.50
N TYR A 58 11.91 -9.85 -7.41
CA TYR A 58 10.91 -10.90 -7.24
C TYR A 58 9.58 -10.33 -6.75
N LEU A 59 8.48 -11.05 -7.00
CA LEU A 59 7.17 -10.70 -6.48
C LEU A 59 6.91 -11.47 -5.17
N GLU A 60 6.64 -10.72 -4.11
CA GLU A 60 6.25 -11.28 -2.82
C GLU A 60 4.74 -11.15 -2.63
N GLU A 61 4.09 -12.25 -2.26
CA GLU A 61 2.69 -12.25 -1.83
C GLU A 61 2.58 -11.59 -0.46
N VAL A 62 1.83 -10.50 -0.41
CA VAL A 62 1.50 -9.80 0.83
C VAL A 62 -0.02 -9.76 1.01
N PRO A 63 -0.52 -9.84 2.25
CA PRO A 63 -1.95 -9.69 2.49
C PRO A 63 -2.44 -8.33 2.00
N ASP A 64 -3.56 -8.32 1.27
CA ASP A 64 -4.20 -7.10 0.83
C ASP A 64 -5.11 -6.56 1.94
N HIS A 65 -4.65 -5.49 2.60
CA HIS A 65 -5.36 -4.78 3.66
C HIS A 65 -6.11 -3.54 3.14
N SER A 66 -6.32 -3.39 1.83
CA SER A 66 -6.89 -2.16 1.26
C SER A 66 -8.32 -1.87 1.78
N GLU A 67 -9.15 -2.91 1.97
CA GLU A 67 -10.51 -2.76 2.50
C GLU A 67 -10.49 -2.34 3.99
N GLU A 68 -9.60 -2.93 4.79
CA GLU A 68 -9.41 -2.58 6.20
C GLU A 68 -8.92 -1.14 6.34
N MET A 69 -7.92 -0.75 5.53
CA MET A 69 -7.39 0.61 5.48
C MET A 69 -8.47 1.61 5.08
N LEU A 70 -9.26 1.32 4.04
CA LEU A 70 -10.35 2.18 3.59
C LEU A 70 -11.40 2.36 4.70
N SER A 71 -11.79 1.27 5.36
CA SER A 71 -12.75 1.32 6.47
C SER A 71 -12.25 2.19 7.63
N LEU A 72 -10.97 2.04 8.01
CA LEU A 72 -10.36 2.84 9.06
C LEU A 72 -10.25 4.32 8.69
N LEU A 73 -9.84 4.64 7.46
CA LEU A 73 -9.77 6.02 6.96
C LEU A 73 -11.15 6.69 6.93
N GLU A 74 -12.18 6.00 6.43
CA GLU A 74 -13.55 6.52 6.44
C GLU A 74 -14.07 6.76 7.85
N LYS A 75 -13.76 5.85 8.79
CA LYS A 75 -14.11 6.02 10.21
C LYS A 75 -13.38 7.22 10.82
N SER A 76 -12.08 7.36 10.58
CA SER A 76 -11.28 8.49 11.07
C SER A 76 -11.79 9.82 10.52
N ARG A 77 -12.11 9.89 9.22
CA ARG A 77 -12.68 11.10 8.59
C ARG A 77 -13.96 11.54 9.30
N LYS A 78 -14.87 10.60 9.57
CA LYS A 78 -16.14 10.88 10.27
C LYS A 78 -15.92 11.40 11.69
N ILE A 79 -14.97 10.82 12.43
CA ILE A 79 -14.65 11.27 13.79
C ILE A 79 -14.08 12.69 13.76
N ILE A 80 -13.12 12.97 12.89
CA ILE A 80 -12.52 14.32 12.76
C ILE A 80 -13.57 15.34 12.36
N GLN A 81 -14.43 15.00 11.40
CA GLN A 81 -15.55 15.86 10.99
C GLN A 81 -16.48 16.17 12.16
N SER A 82 -16.83 15.18 12.97
CA SER A 82 -17.67 15.39 14.15
C SER A 82 -16.98 16.30 15.18
N LEU A 83 -15.66 16.14 15.39
CA LEU A 83 -14.90 16.98 16.30
C LEU A 83 -14.80 18.42 15.79
N LYS A 84 -14.49 18.59 14.50
CA LYS A 84 -14.43 19.90 13.84
C LYS A 84 -15.74 20.67 14.00
N LEU A 85 -16.87 20.03 13.72
CA LEU A 85 -18.20 20.63 13.89
C LEU A 85 -18.48 21.03 15.35
N SER A 86 -18.01 20.23 16.31
CA SER A 86 -18.16 20.55 17.73
C SER A 86 -17.32 21.75 18.16
N MET A 87 -16.12 21.91 17.58
CA MET A 87 -15.24 23.05 17.84
C MET A 87 -15.75 24.33 17.17
N LEU A 88 -16.29 24.24 15.95
CA LEU A 88 -16.85 25.39 15.22
C LEU A 88 -18.03 26.06 15.93
N VAL A 89 -18.77 25.33 16.76
CA VAL A 89 -19.90 25.88 17.54
C VAL A 89 -19.48 26.33 18.94
N HIS A 90 -18.19 26.22 19.27
CA HIS A 90 -17.68 26.67 20.56
C HIS A 90 -17.78 28.21 20.63
N PRO A 91 -18.25 28.79 21.76
CA PRO A 91 -18.43 30.24 21.88
C PRO A 91 -17.14 31.05 21.67
N ASP A 92 -15.98 30.45 21.94
CA ASP A 92 -14.66 31.08 21.77
C ASP A 92 -14.01 30.77 20.39
N CYS A 93 -14.77 30.19 19.45
CA CYS A 93 -14.29 29.94 18.09
C CYS A 93 -14.39 31.22 17.25
N GLU A 94 -13.44 32.12 17.46
CA GLU A 94 -13.25 33.37 16.72
C GLU A 94 -11.97 33.32 15.90
N GLU A 95 -11.89 34.07 14.81
CA GLU A 95 -10.72 34.12 13.92
C GLU A 95 -9.43 34.40 14.71
N GLY A 96 -8.44 33.50 14.57
CA GLY A 96 -7.16 33.56 15.28
C GLY A 96 -7.20 33.05 16.73
N SER A 97 -8.30 32.45 17.18
CA SER A 97 -8.36 31.75 18.46
C SER A 97 -7.80 30.33 18.37
N GLU A 98 -7.50 29.74 19.54
CA GLU A 98 -7.07 28.34 19.63
C GLU A 98 -8.10 27.37 19.01
N PHE A 99 -9.40 27.67 19.13
CA PHE A 99 -10.45 26.86 18.52
C PHE A 99 -10.49 27.01 17.00
N ASP A 100 -10.23 28.21 16.48
CA ASP A 100 -10.09 28.45 15.03
C ASP A 100 -8.92 27.65 14.45
N ASP A 101 -7.76 27.67 15.12
CA ASP A 101 -6.59 26.87 14.76
C ASP A 101 -6.90 25.36 14.74
N TYR A 102 -7.67 24.87 15.72
CA TYR A 102 -8.10 23.48 15.77
C TYR A 102 -9.07 23.11 14.64
N THR A 103 -10.00 24.00 14.30
CA THR A 103 -10.93 23.73 13.18
C THR A 103 -10.20 23.74 11.84
N THR A 104 -9.22 24.62 11.67
CA THR A 104 -8.31 24.66 10.51
C THR A 104 -7.51 23.37 10.41
N SER A 105 -6.85 22.96 11.50
CA SER A 105 -6.07 21.71 11.56
C SER A 105 -6.94 20.47 11.27
N ALA A 106 -8.18 20.45 11.80
CA ALA A 106 -9.13 19.37 11.53
C ALA A 106 -9.55 19.34 10.05
N GLN A 107 -9.75 20.50 9.41
CA GLN A 107 -10.06 20.59 7.99
C GLN A 107 -8.90 20.09 7.12
N GLU A 108 -7.66 20.47 7.44
CA GLU A 108 -6.47 19.98 6.74
C GLU A 108 -6.35 18.46 6.87
N THR A 109 -6.59 17.93 8.07
CA THR A 109 -6.54 16.48 8.32
C THR A 109 -7.63 15.73 7.53
N GLU A 110 -8.85 16.28 7.47
CA GLU A 110 -9.91 15.74 6.60
C GLU A 110 -9.49 15.68 5.14
N ASN A 111 -8.87 16.74 4.62
CA ASN A 111 -8.38 16.80 3.24
C ASN A 111 -7.32 15.72 2.97
N GLN A 112 -6.36 15.55 3.89
CA GLN A 112 -5.33 14.51 3.80
C GLN A 112 -5.92 13.10 3.83
N ILE A 113 -6.93 12.86 4.67
CA ILE A 113 -7.63 11.57 4.71
C ILE A 113 -8.35 11.31 3.37
N GLU A 114 -8.98 12.33 2.78
CA GLU A 114 -9.63 12.19 1.47
C GLU A 114 -8.64 11.79 0.37
N GLU A 115 -7.46 12.43 0.34
CA GLU A 115 -6.39 12.06 -0.58
C GLU A 115 -5.92 10.62 -0.39
N LEU A 116 -5.77 10.18 0.86
CA LEU A 116 -5.40 8.79 1.17
C LEU A 116 -6.47 7.80 0.73
N ILE A 117 -7.75 8.11 0.96
CA ILE A 117 -8.88 7.29 0.48
C ILE A 117 -8.83 7.13 -1.04
N ASN A 118 -8.61 8.23 -1.77
CA ASN A 118 -8.50 8.19 -3.23
C ASN A 118 -7.31 7.34 -3.69
N LYS A 119 -6.14 7.50 -3.06
CA LYS A 119 -4.95 6.67 -3.36
C LYS A 119 -5.20 5.18 -3.10
N VAL A 120 -5.89 4.83 -2.02
CA VAL A 120 -6.22 3.42 -1.72
C VAL A 120 -7.20 2.85 -2.75
N LYS A 121 -8.21 3.62 -3.17
CA LYS A 121 -9.15 3.23 -4.22
C LYS A 121 -8.45 3.05 -5.58
N ASP A 122 -7.58 3.98 -5.95
CA ASP A 122 -6.83 3.95 -7.22
C ASP A 122 -5.80 2.82 -7.28
N ASN A 123 -5.25 2.42 -6.13
CA ASN A 123 -4.33 1.28 -6.02
C ASN A 123 -5.02 -0.08 -6.19
N GLY A 124 -6.35 -0.15 -6.19
CA GLY A 124 -7.14 -1.35 -6.46
C GLY A 124 -7.62 -1.49 -7.91
N THR A 125 -7.37 -0.49 -8.77
CA THR A 125 -7.89 -0.40 -10.15
C THR A 125 -6.84 -0.57 -11.25
N LYS A 126 -5.61 -0.99 -10.93
CA LYS A 126 -4.56 -1.29 -11.92
C LYS A 126 -4.17 -2.76 -11.92
#